data_AF-A0A3B8WLB2-F1
#
_entry.id   AF-A0A3B8WLB2-F1
#
_cell.length_a   1.000
_cell.length_b   1.000
_cell.length_c   1.000
_cell.angle_alpha   90.00
_cell.angle_beta   90.00
_cell.angle_gamma   90.00
#
_symmetry.space_group_name_H-M   'P 1'
#
loop_
_entity.id
_entity.type
_entity.pdbx_description
1 polymer ?
#
loop_
_entity_poly.entity_id
_entity_poly.type
_entity_poly.pdbx_seq_one_letter_code
_entity_poly.pdbx_strand_id
1 'polypeptide(L)'
;MTDNELRQMAIAGNKQIETAILELLKNYPYGLSNQEIVDKLSLSSSHDGGQKNYLTYSILGNLMKSGLVLKDKSGTRPKYKLL
;
A
#
# COMPACT_ATOMS: atom_id res chain seq x y z
N MET A 1 -9.71 18.87 -19.77
CA MET A 1 -10.05 18.10 -18.56
C MET A 1 -10.33 19.09 -17.45
N THR A 2 -11.47 19.01 -16.79
CA THR A 2 -11.85 19.85 -15.65
C THR A 2 -11.15 19.37 -14.38
N ASP A 3 -11.07 20.22 -13.34
CA ASP A 3 -10.52 19.84 -12.03
C ASP A 3 -11.25 18.63 -11.42
N ASN A 4 -12.55 18.50 -11.68
CA ASN A 4 -13.32 17.35 -11.23
C ASN A 4 -12.88 16.06 -11.96
N GLU A 5 -12.70 16.12 -13.28
CA GLU A 5 -12.22 14.97 -14.06
C GLU A 5 -10.81 14.54 -13.62
N LEU A 6 -9.91 15.50 -13.38
CA LEU A 6 -8.57 15.22 -12.85
C LEU A 6 -8.63 14.58 -11.46
N ARG A 7 -9.51 15.06 -10.58
CA ARG A 7 -9.72 14.48 -9.24
C ARG A 7 -10.23 13.04 -9.34
N GLN A 8 -11.19 12.76 -10.21
CA GLN A 8 -11.70 11.39 -10.39
C GLN A 8 -10.62 10.44 -10.91
N MET A 9 -9.77 10.91 -11.82
CA MET A 9 -8.62 10.14 -12.29
C MET A 9 -7.66 9.77 -11.15
N ALA A 10 -7.33 10.73 -10.28
CA ALA A 10 -6.46 10.48 -9.12
C ALA A 10 -7.09 9.48 -8.13
N ILE A 11 -8.40 9.60 -7.85
CA ILE A 11 -9.13 8.66 -6.98
C ILE A 11 -9.11 7.26 -7.58
N ALA A 12 -9.37 7.12 -8.87
CA ALA A 12 -9.36 5.83 -9.57
C ALA A 12 -7.97 5.18 -9.51
N GLY A 13 -6.91 5.94 -9.79
CA GLY A 13 -5.53 5.44 -9.69
C GLY A 13 -5.17 4.99 -8.26
N ASN A 14 -5.53 5.78 -7.23
CA ASN A 14 -5.30 5.37 -5.85
C ASN A 14 -6.07 4.09 -5.50
N LYS A 15 -7.31 3.95 -5.99
CA LYS A 15 -8.12 2.75 -5.76
C LYS A 15 -7.52 1.51 -6.41
N GLN A 16 -6.94 1.63 -7.59
CA GLN A 16 -6.26 0.53 -8.26
C GLN A 16 -5.06 0.03 -7.44
N ILE A 17 -4.28 0.94 -6.84
CA ILE A 17 -3.14 0.55 -5.98
C ILE A 17 -3.63 -0.12 -4.69
N GLU A 18 -4.68 0.42 -4.04
CA GLU A 18 -5.32 -0.23 -2.88
C GLU A 18 -5.76 -1.65 -3.21
N THR A 19 -6.48 -1.84 -4.32
CA THR A 19 -6.93 -3.16 -4.77
C THR A 19 -5.76 -4.09 -5.04
N ALA A 20 -4.71 -3.64 -5.71
CA ALA A 20 -3.52 -4.45 -5.97
C ALA A 20 -2.84 -4.93 -4.67
N ILE A 21 -2.75 -4.08 -3.65
CA ILE A 21 -2.21 -4.47 -2.33
C ILE A 21 -3.11 -5.51 -1.65
N LEU A 22 -4.44 -5.32 -1.67
CA LEU A 22 -5.36 -6.27 -1.06
C LEU A 22 -5.32 -7.63 -1.76
N GLU A 23 -5.36 -7.67 -3.09
CA GLU A 23 -5.24 -8.91 -3.86
C GLU A 23 -3.89 -9.59 -3.64
N LEU A 24 -2.79 -8.81 -3.53
CA LEU A 24 -1.50 -9.35 -3.13
C LEU A 24 -1.61 -10.05 -1.78
N LEU A 25 -2.10 -9.37 -0.75
CA LEU A 25 -2.14 -9.89 0.62
C LEU A 25 -3.04 -11.12 0.80
N LYS A 26 -4.05 -11.34 -0.06
CA LYS A 26 -4.83 -12.60 -0.06
C LYS A 26 -3.95 -13.85 -0.22
N ASN A 27 -2.83 -13.72 -0.94
CA ASN A 27 -1.90 -14.82 -1.19
C ASN A 27 -0.83 -14.96 -0.07
N TYR A 28 -0.83 -14.09 0.95
CA TYR A 28 0.17 -14.07 2.02
C TYR A 28 -0.52 -13.98 3.39
N PRO A 29 -1.01 -15.10 3.96
CA PRO A 29 -1.79 -15.09 5.21
C PRO A 29 -1.01 -14.59 6.43
N TYR A 30 0.33 -14.73 6.42
CA TYR A 30 1.22 -14.19 7.46
C TYR A 30 1.60 -12.72 7.24
N GLY A 31 1.07 -12.10 6.19
CA GLY A 31 1.36 -10.73 5.79
C GLY A 31 2.75 -10.53 5.19
N LEU A 32 2.96 -9.30 4.72
CA LEU A 32 4.19 -8.82 4.12
C LEU A 32 4.66 -7.55 4.82
N SER A 33 5.98 -7.35 4.92
CA SER A 33 6.52 -6.06 5.30
C SER A 33 6.26 -5.01 4.21
N ASN A 34 6.35 -3.72 4.59
CA ASN A 34 6.20 -2.62 3.62
C ASN A 34 7.16 -2.76 2.43
N GLN A 35 8.40 -3.17 2.68
CA GLN A 35 9.40 -3.35 1.63
C GLN A 35 9.03 -4.50 0.68
N GLU A 36 8.54 -5.63 1.19
CA GLU A 36 8.10 -6.75 0.34
C GLU A 36 6.92 -6.36 -0.56
N ILE A 37 6.00 -5.53 -0.08
CA ILE A 37 4.89 -5.01 -0.89
C ILE A 37 5.42 -4.08 -1.99
N VAL A 38 6.33 -3.17 -1.64
CA VAL A 38 6.99 -2.26 -2.59
C VAL A 38 7.66 -3.05 -3.72
N ASP A 39 8.44 -4.07 -3.38
CA ASP A 39 9.19 -4.86 -4.35
C ASP A 39 8.26 -5.67 -5.26
N LYS A 40 7.25 -6.33 -4.69
CA LYS A 40 6.30 -7.17 -5.46
C LYS A 40 5.41 -6.38 -6.39
N LEU A 41 5.07 -5.13 -6.05
CA LEU A 41 4.19 -4.27 -6.86
C LEU A 41 4.95 -3.17 -7.61
N SER A 42 6.28 -3.14 -7.51
CA SER A 42 7.12 -2.10 -8.12
C SER A 42 6.68 -0.66 -7.77
N LEU A 43 6.31 -0.44 -6.50
CA LEU A 43 5.83 0.86 -6.00
C LEU A 43 6.94 1.73 -5.40
N SER A 44 8.20 1.42 -5.71
CA SER A 44 9.35 2.17 -5.21
C SER A 44 9.45 3.53 -5.90
N SER A 45 9.86 4.55 -5.14
CA SER A 45 10.14 5.88 -5.68
C SER A 45 11.56 5.98 -6.21
N SER A 46 11.73 6.69 -7.32
CA SER A 46 13.04 7.14 -7.84
C SER A 46 13.56 8.42 -7.17
N HIS A 47 12.88 8.89 -6.11
CA HIS A 47 13.32 10.07 -5.38
C HIS A 47 14.73 9.87 -4.79
N ASP A 48 15.58 10.89 -4.90
CA ASP A 48 16.99 10.87 -4.46
C ASP A 48 17.17 10.84 -2.93
N GLY A 49 16.07 10.92 -2.18
CA GLY A 49 16.07 10.73 -0.73
C GLY A 49 16.16 9.26 -0.29
N GLY A 50 16.57 9.04 0.97
CA GLY A 50 16.75 7.69 1.52
C GLY A 50 15.45 6.88 1.72
N GLN A 51 14.28 7.52 1.62
CA GLN A 51 12.99 6.89 1.89
C GLN A 51 12.17 6.75 0.60
N LYS A 52 12.15 5.54 0.05
CA LYS A 52 11.59 5.23 -1.27
C LYS A 52 10.23 4.56 -1.26
N ASN A 53 9.61 4.40 -0.08
CA ASN A 53 8.42 3.56 0.14
C ASN A 53 7.25 4.28 0.82
N TYR A 54 7.24 5.62 0.79
CA TYR A 54 6.18 6.41 1.40
C TYR A 54 4.79 6.18 0.80
N LEU A 55 4.70 5.95 -0.51
CA LEU A 55 3.44 5.67 -1.17
C LEU A 55 2.74 4.47 -0.53
N THR A 56 3.47 3.36 -0.38
CA THR A 56 2.95 2.13 0.23
C THR A 56 2.57 2.35 1.70
N TYR A 57 3.37 3.12 2.47
CA TYR A 57 3.00 3.46 3.85
C TYR A 57 1.68 4.23 3.95
N SER A 58 1.47 5.23 3.09
CA SER A 58 0.24 6.02 3.09
C SER A 58 -0.98 5.16 2.76
N ILE A 59 -0.87 4.29 1.75
CA ILE A 59 -1.98 3.41 1.35
C ILE A 59 -2.28 2.37 2.44
N LEU A 60 -1.26 1.76 3.03
CA LEU A 60 -1.45 0.85 4.17
C LEU A 60 -2.10 1.57 5.36
N GLY A 61 -1.76 2.84 5.60
CA GLY A 61 -2.44 3.70 6.58
C GLY A 61 -3.94 3.79 6.35
N ASN A 62 -4.35 4.04 5.10
CA ASN A 62 -5.76 4.11 4.72
C ASN A 62 -6.46 2.75 4.88
N LEU A 63 -5.83 1.67 4.42
CA LEU A 63 -6.39 0.32 4.52
C LEU A 63 -6.53 -0.16 5.97
N MET A 64 -5.61 0.23 6.86
CA MET A 64 -5.74 0.00 8.30
C MET A 64 -6.90 0.80 8.89
N LYS A 65 -7.02 2.09 8.53
CA LYS A 65 -8.11 2.96 9.00
C LYS A 65 -9.48 2.44 8.55
N SER A 66 -9.57 1.82 7.37
CA SER A 66 -10.79 1.20 6.86
C SER A 66 -11.03 -0.22 7.39
N GLY A 67 -10.18 -0.74 8.27
CA GLY A 67 -10.35 -2.08 8.85
C GLY A 67 -10.15 -3.23 7.87
N LEU A 68 -9.39 -3.03 6.79
CA LEU A 68 -9.10 -4.07 5.78
C LEU A 68 -7.75 -4.76 6.00
N VAL A 69 -6.82 -4.08 6.69
CA VAL A 69 -5.47 -4.57 6.93
C VAL A 69 -5.10 -4.39 8.40
N LEU A 70 -4.45 -5.39 8.98
CA LEU A 70 -3.85 -5.34 10.31
C LEU A 70 -2.32 -5.19 10.22
N LYS A 71 -1.75 -4.34 11.06
CA LYS A 71 -0.31 -4.27 11.29
C LYS A 71 0.10 -5.19 12.44
N ASP A 72 0.79 -6.27 12.11
CA ASP A 72 1.40 -7.21 13.04
C ASP A 72 2.81 -6.74 13.42
N LYS A 73 3.07 -6.60 14.72
CA LYS A 73 4.35 -6.13 15.28
C LYS A 73 5.12 -7.22 16.05
N SER A 74 4.74 -8.49 15.90
CA SER A 74 5.38 -9.61 16.60
C SER A 74 6.83 -9.88 16.19
N GLY A 75 7.23 -9.46 14.97
CA GLY A 75 8.58 -9.64 14.44
C GLY A 75 9.45 -8.38 14.47
N THR A 76 10.72 -8.53 14.05
CA THR A 76 11.69 -7.43 13.92
C THR A 76 11.26 -6.35 12.94
N ARG A 77 10.47 -6.71 11.93
CA ARG A 77 9.84 -5.79 10.97
C ARG A 77 8.33 -5.97 11.03
N PRO A 78 7.54 -4.88 11.09
CA PRO A 78 6.10 -4.98 11.04
C PRO A 78 5.64 -5.61 9.73
N LYS A 79 4.66 -6.50 9.83
CA LYS A 79 3.97 -7.09 8.68
C LYS A 79 2.55 -6.57 8.59
N TYR A 80 2.04 -6.52 7.37
CA TYR A 80 0.69 -6.10 7.04
C TYR A 80 -0.02 -7.31 6.45
N LYS A 81 -1.15 -7.70 7.04
CA LYS A 81 -1.97 -8.84 6.61
C LYS A 81 -3.42 -8.42 6.51
N LEU A 82 -4.21 -9.13 5.72
CA LEU A 82 -5.66 -8.91 5.69
C LEU A 82 -6.26 -9.21 7.07
N LEU A 83 -7.29 -8.44 7.42
CA LEU A 83 -8.16 -8.72 8.55
C LEU A 83 -9.15 -9.84 8.21
#